data_AF-A0A7C0UHA0-F1
#
_entry.id   AF-A0A7C0UHA0-F1
#
_cell.length_a   1.000
_cell.length_b   1.000
_cell.length_c   1.000
_cell.angle_alpha   90.00
_cell.angle_beta   90.00
_cell.angle_gamma   90.00
#
_symmetry.space_group_name_H-M   'P 1'
#
loop_
_entity.id
_entity.type
_entity.pdbx_description
1 polymer ?
#
loop_
_entity_poly.entity_id
_entity_poly.type
_entity_poly.pdbx_seq_one_letter_code
_entity_poly.pdbx_strand_id
1 'polypeptide(L)'
;MKSNSNYQYDPEAVINGAVGSEDDFCMGYLNPDASGNGYISTLKLSVGMVSVKNLDEVTEGIVSYDRCEANDAYIGQINMLTASSFCGLNGAVWGYDLALADKLRGNLLYNQPLPDGSSIPVYNVYSLLNATQRLFGMEDQRRFNPLPGAHVVCANKDITKKGPVWVWSAIALTILEDRSAGANLFIEDANTCPADMSYQEVTDFLNDTLRKITNSVVL
;
A
#
# COMPACT_ATOMS: atom_id res chain seq x y z
N MET A 1 16.99 18.88 30.45
CA MET A 1 15.60 18.48 30.19
C MET A 1 15.51 16.98 30.36
N LYS A 2 14.58 16.48 31.16
CA LYS A 2 14.38 15.03 31.31
C LYS A 2 13.74 14.53 30.01
N SER A 3 14.52 13.86 29.16
CA SER A 3 13.97 13.03 28.08
C SER A 3 13.35 11.81 28.75
N ASN A 4 12.03 11.74 28.76
CA ASN A 4 11.29 10.53 29.10
C ASN A 4 9.91 10.66 28.46
N SER A 5 9.86 10.47 27.15
CA SER A 5 8.63 10.01 26.53
C SER A 5 8.87 8.56 26.14
N ASN A 6 8.57 7.64 27.05
CA ASN A 6 8.45 6.21 26.74
C ASN A 6 7.20 6.03 25.86
N TYR A 7 7.28 6.46 24.59
CA TYR A 7 6.29 6.07 23.60
C TYR A 7 6.58 4.63 23.22
N GLN A 8 6.03 3.70 24.01
CA GLN A 8 6.13 2.28 23.73
C GLN A 8 5.07 1.91 22.69
N TYR A 9 5.51 1.28 21.60
CA TYR A 9 4.57 0.71 20.64
C TYR A 9 3.80 -0.44 21.28
N ASP A 10 2.47 -0.35 21.29
CA ASP A 10 1.57 -1.39 21.77
C ASP A 10 0.58 -1.73 20.64
N PRO A 11 0.80 -2.85 19.91
CA PRO A 11 -0.06 -3.23 18.80
C PRO A 11 -1.49 -3.51 19.26
N GLU A 12 -1.70 -4.06 20.46
CA GLU A 12 -3.03 -4.38 20.96
C GLU A 12 -3.83 -3.10 21.23
N ALA A 13 -3.22 -2.11 21.88
CA ALA A 13 -3.84 -0.81 22.09
C ALA A 13 -4.15 -0.10 20.76
N VAL A 14 -3.25 -0.17 19.79
CA VAL A 14 -3.48 0.39 18.44
C VAL A 14 -4.66 -0.28 17.75
N ILE A 15 -4.68 -1.62 17.71
CA ILE A 15 -5.74 -2.38 17.03
C ILE A 15 -7.09 -2.13 17.68
N ASN A 16 -7.17 -2.16 19.02
CA ASN A 16 -8.41 -1.90 19.75
C ASN A 16 -8.89 -0.45 19.58
N GLY A 17 -7.98 0.48 19.31
CA GLY A 17 -8.27 1.88 18.99
C GLY A 17 -8.57 2.16 17.51
N ALA A 18 -8.59 1.14 16.65
CA ALA A 18 -8.78 1.26 15.20
C ALA A 18 -10.08 0.56 14.72
N VAL A 19 -11.13 0.57 15.53
CA VAL A 19 -12.43 -0.04 15.21
C VAL A 19 -13.40 1.07 14.79
N GLY A 20 -13.97 0.97 13.59
CA GLY A 20 -14.97 1.90 13.07
C GLY A 20 -16.39 1.62 13.59
N SER A 21 -17.33 2.50 13.26
CA SER A 21 -18.75 2.39 13.64
C SER A 21 -19.55 1.41 12.79
N GLU A 22 -19.02 1.00 11.64
CA GLU A 22 -19.73 0.20 10.65
C GLU A 22 -19.34 -1.28 10.74
N ASP A 23 -20.34 -2.16 10.73
CA ASP A 23 -20.13 -3.62 10.79
C ASP A 23 -19.64 -4.19 9.44
N ASP A 24 -20.14 -3.63 8.35
CA ASP A 24 -19.94 -4.16 6.99
C ASP A 24 -18.82 -3.45 6.22
N PHE A 25 -18.26 -2.36 6.75
CA PHE A 25 -17.27 -1.53 6.04
C PHE A 25 -16.09 -1.15 6.93
N CYS A 26 -14.91 -1.13 6.35
CA CYS A 26 -13.80 -0.43 6.97
C CYS A 26 -14.01 1.09 6.88
N MET A 27 -13.51 1.81 7.88
CA MET A 27 -13.53 3.27 7.94
C MET A 27 -12.12 3.82 7.77
N GLY A 28 -11.98 4.94 7.05
CA GLY A 28 -10.70 5.64 6.98
C GLY A 28 -10.34 6.27 8.32
N TYR A 29 -9.05 6.37 8.62
CA TYR A 29 -8.57 7.09 9.81
C TYR A 29 -9.07 8.54 9.81
N LEU A 30 -9.38 9.08 10.99
CA LEU A 30 -9.98 10.41 11.22
C LEU A 30 -11.46 10.59 10.82
N ASN A 31 -12.12 9.56 10.28
CA ASN A 31 -13.59 9.60 10.23
C ASN A 31 -14.14 9.55 11.68
N PRO A 32 -15.32 10.15 11.94
CA PRO A 32 -15.91 10.16 13.28
C PRO A 32 -16.21 8.74 13.79
N ASP A 33 -16.41 8.64 15.10
CA ASP A 33 -16.91 7.45 15.79
C ASP A 33 -15.97 6.22 15.79
N ALA A 34 -14.69 6.40 15.46
CA ALA A 34 -13.67 5.40 15.73
C ALA A 34 -13.48 5.18 17.25
N SER A 35 -13.19 3.94 17.65
CA SER A 35 -13.00 3.55 19.05
C SER A 35 -11.82 4.23 19.75
N GLY A 36 -10.85 4.77 18.99
CA GLY A 36 -9.67 5.43 19.53
C GLY A 36 -8.84 6.13 18.45
N ASN A 37 -7.54 6.27 18.74
CA ASN A 37 -6.59 6.99 17.88
C ASN A 37 -5.73 6.06 17.00
N GLY A 38 -6.03 4.76 17.00
CA GLY A 38 -5.30 3.78 16.21
C GLY A 38 -5.71 3.82 14.75
N TYR A 39 -4.84 3.35 13.86
CA TYR A 39 -5.19 3.09 12.47
C TYR A 39 -4.52 1.82 11.95
N ILE A 40 -5.17 1.19 10.99
CA ILE A 40 -4.64 0.04 10.28
C ILE A 40 -4.22 0.46 8.87
N SER A 41 -2.93 0.34 8.56
CA SER A 41 -2.40 0.46 7.20
C SER A 41 -2.47 -0.90 6.50
N THR A 42 -2.75 -0.88 5.21
CA THR A 42 -2.82 -2.08 4.36
C THR A 42 -2.24 -1.74 2.99
N LEU A 43 -1.89 -2.76 2.19
CA LEU A 43 -1.23 -2.54 0.91
C LEU A 43 -2.15 -2.86 -0.26
N LYS A 44 -2.21 -1.96 -1.23
CA LYS A 44 -2.85 -2.19 -2.53
C LYS A 44 -1.84 -1.86 -3.62
N LEU A 45 -1.75 -2.72 -4.61
CA LEU A 45 -1.00 -2.52 -5.83
C LEU A 45 -1.85 -3.03 -6.98
N SER A 46 -2.14 -2.17 -7.96
CA SER A 46 -2.98 -2.53 -9.09
C SER A 46 -2.59 -1.75 -10.33
N VAL A 47 -3.06 -2.25 -11.48
CA VAL A 47 -3.03 -1.57 -12.77
C VAL A 47 -4.41 -1.68 -13.42
N GLY A 48 -4.86 -0.61 -14.05
CA GLY A 48 -6.16 -0.52 -14.71
C GLY A 48 -6.02 -0.11 -16.17
N MET A 49 -6.87 -0.66 -17.03
CA MET A 49 -6.99 -0.24 -18.42
C MET A 49 -8.46 0.01 -18.74
N VAL A 50 -8.73 1.08 -19.48
CA VAL A 50 -10.07 1.47 -19.90
C VAL A 50 -10.07 1.89 -21.37
N SER A 51 -11.21 1.72 -22.04
CA SER A 51 -11.39 2.31 -23.36
C SER A 51 -11.65 3.80 -23.22
N VAL A 52 -10.86 4.60 -23.92
CA VAL A 52 -10.92 6.07 -23.87
C VAL A 52 -11.80 6.67 -24.97
N LYS A 53 -12.64 5.87 -25.62
CA LYS A 53 -13.47 6.32 -26.74
C LYS A 53 -14.48 7.37 -26.27
N ASN A 54 -14.46 8.54 -26.91
CA ASN A 54 -15.32 9.69 -26.60
C ASN A 54 -15.07 10.33 -25.22
N LEU A 55 -13.87 10.14 -24.65
CA LEU A 55 -13.42 10.84 -23.46
C LEU A 55 -12.41 11.91 -23.86
N ASP A 56 -12.34 12.98 -23.07
CA ASP A 56 -11.23 13.94 -23.09
C ASP A 56 -10.12 13.48 -22.14
N GLU A 57 -8.93 14.08 -22.23
CA GLU A 57 -7.77 13.66 -21.44
C GLU A 57 -8.03 13.61 -19.92
N VAL A 58 -8.87 14.51 -19.39
CA VAL A 58 -9.18 14.55 -17.96
C VAL A 58 -10.09 13.39 -17.57
N THR A 59 -11.14 13.15 -18.35
CA THR A 59 -12.08 12.05 -18.12
C THR A 59 -11.46 10.68 -18.41
N GLU A 60 -10.51 10.60 -19.35
CA GLU A 60 -9.63 9.44 -19.53
C GLU A 60 -8.85 9.15 -18.25
N GLY A 61 -8.24 10.18 -17.66
CA GLY A 61 -7.55 10.16 -16.37
C GLY A 61 -8.42 9.56 -15.27
N ILE A 62 -9.56 10.20 -15.01
CA ILE A 62 -10.50 9.83 -13.94
C ILE A 62 -10.95 8.38 -14.09
N VAL A 63 -11.47 7.99 -15.27
CA VAL A 63 -12.03 6.64 -15.45
C VAL A 63 -10.96 5.55 -15.34
N SER A 64 -9.72 5.84 -15.77
CA SER A 64 -8.59 4.91 -15.60
C SER A 64 -8.16 4.76 -14.14
N TYR A 65 -8.16 5.86 -13.39
CA TYR A 65 -7.83 5.89 -11.97
C TYR A 65 -8.88 5.13 -11.14
N ASP A 66 -10.16 5.42 -11.34
CA ASP A 66 -11.28 4.75 -10.69
C ASP A 66 -11.28 3.23 -10.99
N ARG A 67 -10.91 2.85 -12.22
CA ARG A 67 -10.73 1.43 -12.59
C ARG A 67 -9.62 0.78 -11.76
N CYS A 68 -8.51 1.48 -11.54
CA CYS A 68 -7.41 0.98 -10.69
C CYS A 68 -7.86 0.84 -9.22
N GLU A 69 -8.66 1.78 -8.71
CA GLU A 69 -9.24 1.69 -7.36
C GLU A 69 -10.17 0.47 -7.20
N ALA A 70 -10.94 0.13 -8.23
CA ALA A 70 -11.86 -1.00 -8.23
C ALA A 70 -11.18 -2.37 -8.43
N ASN A 71 -10.04 -2.41 -9.14
CA ASN A 71 -9.32 -3.66 -9.43
C ASN A 71 -8.66 -4.25 -8.18
N ASP A 72 -8.49 -5.57 -8.13
CA ASP A 72 -7.89 -6.31 -7.01
C ASP A 72 -8.60 -6.03 -5.67
N ALA A 73 -7.90 -5.55 -4.64
CA ALA A 73 -8.53 -5.11 -3.40
C ALA A 73 -9.41 -3.87 -3.67
N TYR A 74 -10.72 -4.04 -3.58
CA TYR A 74 -11.69 -3.00 -3.92
C TYR A 74 -11.63 -1.83 -2.93
N ILE A 75 -11.27 -0.65 -3.43
CA ILE A 75 -11.31 0.62 -2.67
C ILE A 75 -12.07 1.72 -3.41
N GLY A 76 -12.88 1.36 -4.42
CA GLY A 76 -13.60 2.36 -5.21
C GLY A 76 -14.63 3.15 -4.39
N GLN A 77 -15.02 4.31 -4.94
CA GLN A 77 -16.03 5.21 -4.35
C GLN A 77 -15.59 5.87 -3.03
N ILE A 78 -14.30 6.01 -2.77
CA ILE A 78 -13.76 6.71 -1.60
C ILE A 78 -13.43 8.18 -1.92
N ASN A 79 -13.27 8.99 -0.88
CA ASN A 79 -12.55 10.26 -0.98
C ASN A 79 -11.11 10.04 -0.53
N MET A 80 -10.18 9.79 -1.47
CA MET A 80 -8.78 9.56 -1.13
C MET A 80 -8.07 10.85 -0.69
N LEU A 81 -7.39 10.78 0.45
CA LEU A 81 -6.53 11.85 0.97
C LEU A 81 -5.07 11.41 0.94
N THR A 82 -4.24 12.10 0.16
CA THR A 82 -2.82 11.78 0.06
C THR A 82 -2.06 12.16 1.33
N ALA A 83 -1.31 11.22 1.89
CA ALA A 83 -0.40 11.41 3.01
C ALA A 83 1.02 10.93 2.67
N SER A 84 1.96 11.22 3.57
CA SER A 84 3.32 10.67 3.50
C SER A 84 3.35 9.18 3.87
N SER A 85 4.41 8.50 3.44
CA SER A 85 4.49 7.04 3.37
C SER A 85 4.87 6.34 4.69
N PHE A 86 4.33 6.74 5.84
CA PHE A 86 4.71 6.18 7.14
C PHE A 86 3.55 5.47 7.86
N CYS A 87 3.87 4.38 8.59
CA CYS A 87 2.99 3.76 9.59
C CYS A 87 3.68 3.84 10.95
N GLY A 88 3.26 4.81 11.75
CA GLY A 88 3.90 5.20 13.01
C GLY A 88 3.43 4.42 14.23
N LEU A 89 3.62 5.02 15.40
CA LEU A 89 3.31 4.42 16.70
C LEU A 89 1.82 4.13 16.92
N ASN A 90 0.94 4.90 16.30
CA ASN A 90 -0.51 4.66 16.31
C ASN A 90 -0.98 3.78 15.14
N GLY A 91 -0.05 3.25 14.34
CA GLY A 91 -0.35 2.44 13.17
C GLY A 91 -0.07 0.96 13.41
N ALA A 92 -0.90 0.09 12.87
CA ALA A 92 -0.62 -1.34 12.71
C ALA A 92 -0.82 -1.73 11.24
N VAL A 93 -0.21 -2.83 10.81
CA VAL A 93 -0.22 -3.30 9.42
C VAL A 93 -1.08 -4.55 9.31
N TRP A 94 -2.13 -4.46 8.49
CA TRP A 94 -2.97 -5.62 8.15
C TRP A 94 -2.17 -6.69 7.39
N GLY A 95 -2.30 -7.94 7.83
CA GLY A 95 -1.51 -9.04 7.31
C GLY A 95 -0.15 -9.21 7.99
N TYR A 96 0.28 -8.29 8.86
CA TYR A 96 1.52 -8.40 9.62
C TYR A 96 1.29 -8.35 11.14
N ASP A 97 0.77 -7.25 11.67
CA ASP A 97 0.50 -7.09 13.11
C ASP A 97 -0.81 -7.78 13.52
N LEU A 98 -1.79 -7.79 12.61
CA LEU A 98 -3.08 -8.46 12.77
C LEU A 98 -3.47 -9.18 11.48
N ALA A 99 -4.35 -10.18 11.61
CA ALA A 99 -4.77 -11.03 10.51
C ALA A 99 -3.58 -11.59 9.69
N LEU A 100 -2.57 -12.11 10.41
CA LEU A 100 -1.26 -12.50 9.89
C LEU A 100 -1.38 -13.28 8.59
N ALA A 101 -0.72 -12.77 7.54
CA ALA A 101 -0.71 -13.41 6.24
C ALA A 101 0.17 -14.67 6.26
N ASP A 102 -0.29 -15.71 5.59
CA ASP A 102 0.53 -16.91 5.41
C ASP A 102 1.78 -16.59 4.58
N LYS A 103 2.91 -17.19 4.95
CA LYS A 103 4.16 -17.14 4.17
C LYS A 103 4.73 -15.73 3.95
N LEU A 104 4.57 -14.80 4.88
CA LEU A 104 5.19 -13.46 4.82
C LEU A 104 6.69 -13.46 4.46
N ARG A 105 7.41 -14.49 4.93
CA ARG A 105 8.86 -14.69 4.65
C ARG A 105 9.13 -15.90 3.75
N GLY A 106 8.11 -16.37 3.02
CA GLY A 106 8.16 -17.61 2.24
C GLY A 106 8.86 -17.50 0.89
N ASN A 107 9.07 -16.27 0.39
CA ASN A 107 9.77 -16.00 -0.86
C ASN A 107 10.76 -14.86 -0.67
N LEU A 108 12.00 -15.21 -0.30
CA LEU A 108 13.13 -14.27 -0.25
C LEU A 108 13.54 -13.94 -1.70
N LEU A 109 13.45 -12.67 -2.06
CA LEU A 109 13.90 -12.18 -3.35
C LEU A 109 15.42 -11.99 -3.34
N TYR A 110 15.94 -11.35 -2.30
CA TYR A 110 17.36 -11.04 -2.14
C TYR A 110 17.66 -10.42 -0.77
N ASN A 111 18.94 -10.23 -0.46
CA ASN A 111 19.38 -9.37 0.64
C ASN A 111 19.80 -8.00 0.09
N GLN A 112 19.26 -6.93 0.66
CA GLN A 112 19.58 -5.55 0.33
C GLN A 112 20.74 -5.08 1.23
N PRO A 113 21.91 -4.73 0.66
CA PRO A 113 23.02 -4.20 1.44
C PRO A 113 22.66 -2.86 2.11
N LEU A 114 23.15 -2.68 3.34
CA LEU A 114 23.07 -1.44 4.11
C LEU A 114 24.40 -0.67 4.05
N PRO A 115 24.38 0.67 4.29
CA PRO A 115 25.60 1.49 4.27
C PRO A 115 26.68 1.08 5.28
N ASP A 116 26.28 0.42 6.38
CA ASP A 116 27.18 -0.08 7.43
C ASP A 116 27.83 -1.44 7.09
N GLY A 117 27.54 -2.00 5.92
CA GLY A 117 28.05 -3.28 5.45
C GLY A 117 27.20 -4.49 5.86
N SER A 118 26.15 -4.30 6.67
CA SER A 118 25.15 -5.33 6.95
C SER A 118 24.14 -5.46 5.79
N SER A 119 23.13 -6.32 5.92
CA SER A 119 22.09 -6.46 4.90
C SER A 119 20.74 -6.86 5.50
N ILE A 120 19.65 -6.39 4.88
CA ILE A 120 18.29 -6.74 5.27
C ILE A 120 17.64 -7.67 4.22
N PRO A 121 16.89 -8.70 4.63
CA PRO A 121 16.19 -9.58 3.69
C PRO A 121 14.99 -8.87 3.06
N VAL A 122 14.86 -8.99 1.74
CA VAL A 122 13.73 -8.46 0.96
C VAL A 122 12.87 -9.62 0.48
N TYR A 123 11.60 -9.60 0.85
CA TYR A 123 10.62 -10.63 0.52
C TYR A 123 9.60 -10.12 -0.49
N ASN A 124 8.96 -11.04 -1.21
CA ASN A 124 7.82 -10.71 -2.06
C ASN A 124 6.62 -10.27 -1.21
N VAL A 125 6.07 -9.09 -1.51
CA VAL A 125 4.97 -8.46 -0.77
C VAL A 125 3.58 -9.09 -1.02
N TYR A 126 3.47 -10.03 -1.96
CA TYR A 126 2.20 -10.60 -2.41
C TYR A 126 1.30 -11.11 -1.28
N SER A 127 1.84 -11.72 -0.23
CA SER A 127 1.03 -12.19 0.91
C SER A 127 0.27 -11.05 1.60
N LEU A 128 0.84 -9.83 1.68
CA LEU A 128 0.18 -8.66 2.25
C LEU A 128 -0.87 -8.06 1.30
N LEU A 129 -0.58 -8.03 0.00
CA LEU A 129 -1.56 -7.64 -1.02
C LEU A 129 -2.78 -8.58 -0.99
N ASN A 130 -2.52 -9.89 -0.91
CA ASN A 130 -3.57 -10.88 -0.80
C ASN A 130 -4.38 -10.76 0.50
N ALA A 131 -3.72 -10.48 1.64
CA ALA A 131 -4.42 -10.23 2.90
C ALA A 131 -5.36 -9.03 2.80
N THR A 132 -4.95 -7.97 2.10
CA THR A 132 -5.78 -6.78 1.84
C THR A 132 -6.97 -7.12 0.95
N GLN A 133 -6.75 -7.83 -0.16
CA GLN A 133 -7.83 -8.26 -1.05
C GLN A 133 -8.83 -9.19 -0.33
N ARG A 134 -8.37 -10.03 0.61
CA ARG A 134 -9.25 -10.85 1.44
C ARG A 134 -10.06 -10.03 2.44
N LEU A 135 -9.56 -8.90 2.90
CA LEU A 135 -10.30 -7.97 3.77
C LEU A 135 -11.37 -7.22 2.99
N PHE A 136 -10.98 -6.55 1.90
CA PHE A 136 -11.87 -5.67 1.14
C PHE A 136 -12.73 -6.39 0.10
N GLY A 137 -12.29 -7.55 -0.37
CA GLY A 137 -12.91 -8.22 -1.52
C GLY A 137 -12.50 -7.58 -2.84
N MET A 138 -13.17 -8.00 -3.91
CA MET A 138 -13.01 -7.50 -5.29
C MET A 138 -14.29 -6.78 -5.74
N GLU A 139 -14.27 -6.10 -6.88
CA GLU A 139 -15.42 -5.34 -7.41
C GLU A 139 -16.74 -6.15 -7.43
N ASP A 140 -16.66 -7.41 -7.90
CA ASP A 140 -17.78 -8.34 -8.04
C ASP A 140 -18.08 -9.15 -6.77
N GLN A 141 -17.18 -9.14 -5.80
CA GLN A 141 -17.29 -9.85 -4.53
C GLN A 141 -16.70 -9.02 -3.39
N ARG A 142 -17.37 -7.91 -3.09
CA ARG A 142 -17.01 -6.98 -2.02
C ARG A 142 -17.17 -7.63 -0.64
N ARG A 143 -16.38 -7.17 0.32
CA ARG A 143 -16.38 -7.59 1.72
C ARG A 143 -16.38 -6.35 2.60
N PHE A 144 -15.39 -6.19 3.48
CA PHE A 144 -15.24 -5.04 4.36
C PHE A 144 -14.46 -3.91 3.69
N ASN A 145 -14.72 -3.64 2.41
CA ASN A 145 -14.07 -2.52 1.72
C ASN A 145 -14.35 -1.19 2.44
N PRO A 146 -13.58 -0.13 2.18
CA PRO A 146 -13.89 1.18 2.73
C PRO A 146 -15.32 1.62 2.40
N LEU A 147 -15.99 2.25 3.38
CA LEU A 147 -17.36 2.77 3.21
C LEU A 147 -17.42 3.76 2.03
N PRO A 148 -18.39 3.62 1.09
CA PRO A 148 -18.55 4.57 0.00
C PRO A 148 -18.73 6.02 0.50
N GLY A 149 -17.90 6.94 0.00
CA GLY A 149 -17.85 8.35 0.40
C GLY A 149 -17.01 8.62 1.64
N ALA A 150 -16.44 7.60 2.31
CA ALA A 150 -15.53 7.83 3.43
C ALA A 150 -14.24 8.52 2.98
N HIS A 151 -13.67 9.32 3.88
CA HIS A 151 -12.37 9.93 3.67
C HIS A 151 -11.28 8.93 4.04
N VAL A 152 -10.51 8.44 3.07
CA VAL A 152 -9.51 7.39 3.30
C VAL A 152 -8.13 7.97 3.07
N VAL A 153 -7.32 7.99 4.12
CA VAL A 153 -5.94 8.47 4.05
C VAL A 153 -5.06 7.38 3.43
N CYS A 154 -4.37 7.73 2.34
CA CYS A 154 -3.47 6.84 1.63
C CYS A 154 -2.12 7.52 1.41
N ALA A 155 -1.03 6.82 1.71
CA ALA A 155 0.19 7.03 0.95
C ALA A 155 -0.09 6.44 -0.43
N ASN A 156 -0.01 7.26 -1.48
CA ASN A 156 -0.31 6.81 -2.83
C ASN A 156 0.68 7.38 -3.84
N LYS A 157 1.01 6.55 -4.84
CA LYS A 157 1.68 6.94 -6.08
C LYS A 157 0.96 6.31 -7.26
N ASP A 158 0.74 7.08 -8.29
CA ASP A 158 0.04 6.63 -9.50
C ASP A 158 0.59 7.30 -10.75
N ILE A 159 0.25 6.71 -11.89
CA ILE A 159 0.49 7.25 -13.22
C ILE A 159 -0.65 6.83 -14.13
N THR A 160 -1.15 7.77 -14.93
CA THR A 160 -2.03 7.47 -16.06
C THR A 160 -1.32 7.80 -17.36
N LYS A 161 -1.40 6.89 -18.33
CA LYS A 161 -0.84 7.11 -19.66
C LYS A 161 -1.72 6.49 -20.75
N LYS A 162 -1.98 7.27 -21.80
CA LYS A 162 -2.64 6.80 -23.02
C LYS A 162 -1.70 5.86 -23.78
N GLY A 163 -2.20 4.68 -24.11
CA GLY A 163 -1.43 3.65 -24.83
C GLY A 163 -1.28 3.93 -26.35
N PRO A 164 -0.48 3.10 -27.05
CA PRO A 164 0.19 1.90 -26.55
C PRO A 164 1.40 2.25 -25.67
N VAL A 165 1.51 1.62 -24.50
CA VAL A 165 2.60 1.77 -23.52
C VAL A 165 2.47 0.66 -22.45
N TRP A 166 3.55 0.26 -21.80
CA TRP A 166 3.45 -0.52 -20.57
C TRP A 166 3.26 0.41 -19.38
N VAL A 167 2.38 0.06 -18.45
CA VAL A 167 2.19 0.76 -17.18
C VAL A 167 2.53 -0.20 -16.06
N TRP A 168 3.26 0.29 -15.06
CA TRP A 168 3.67 -0.51 -13.91
C TRP A 168 3.59 0.30 -12.62
N SER A 169 3.45 -0.42 -11.52
CA SER A 169 3.51 0.11 -10.17
C SER A 169 4.31 -0.84 -9.29
N ALA A 170 4.93 -0.31 -8.23
CA ALA A 170 5.67 -1.07 -7.25
C ALA A 170 5.46 -0.47 -5.85
N ILE A 171 5.43 -1.35 -4.84
CA ILE A 171 5.31 -0.97 -3.44
C ILE A 171 6.25 -1.82 -2.58
N ALA A 172 6.91 -1.18 -1.62
CA ALA A 172 7.69 -1.81 -0.58
C ALA A 172 7.19 -1.35 0.80
N LEU A 173 7.26 -2.25 1.78
CA LEU A 173 7.03 -1.94 3.19
C LEU A 173 8.23 -2.42 4.00
N THR A 174 8.83 -1.49 4.73
CA THR A 174 9.94 -1.74 5.65
C THR A 174 9.45 -1.67 7.08
N ILE A 175 9.69 -2.74 7.82
CA ILE A 175 9.30 -2.88 9.22
C ILE A 175 10.50 -2.59 10.11
N LEU A 176 10.34 -1.65 11.05
CA LEU A 176 11.35 -1.41 12.07
C LEU A 176 11.43 -2.58 13.06
N GLU A 177 12.65 -2.96 13.46
CA GLU A 177 12.86 -3.94 14.53
C GLU A 177 12.35 -3.41 15.87
N ASP A 178 12.74 -2.18 16.23
CA ASP A 178 12.18 -1.45 17.36
C ASP A 178 11.14 -0.43 16.86
N ARG A 179 9.88 -0.86 16.88
CA ARG A 179 8.75 0.00 16.51
C ARG A 179 8.48 1.13 17.52
N SER A 180 9.06 1.09 18.72
CA SER A 180 8.98 2.21 19.67
C SER A 180 9.94 3.35 19.30
N ALA A 181 10.94 3.08 18.47
CA ALA A 181 11.94 4.06 18.06
C ALA A 181 11.53 4.89 16.81
N GLY A 182 10.46 4.52 16.11
CA GLY A 182 10.08 5.22 14.87
C GLY A 182 8.84 4.66 14.16
N ALA A 183 8.76 4.94 12.86
CA ALA A 183 7.68 4.49 11.99
C ALA A 183 8.17 3.48 10.95
N ASN A 184 7.32 2.51 10.62
CA ASN A 184 7.47 1.71 9.42
C ASN A 184 7.36 2.63 8.19
N LEU A 185 8.02 2.24 7.10
CA LEU A 185 8.11 3.05 5.88
C LEU A 185 7.53 2.28 4.70
N PHE A 186 6.61 2.91 3.98
CA PHE A 186 6.20 2.51 2.64
C PHE A 186 7.05 3.28 1.62
N ILE A 187 7.44 2.62 0.53
CA ILE A 187 7.98 3.29 -0.65
C ILE A 187 7.18 2.82 -1.85
N GLU A 188 6.75 3.77 -2.66
CA GLU A 188 5.89 3.55 -3.81
C GLU A 188 6.50 4.19 -5.04
N ASP A 189 6.43 3.50 -6.17
CA ASP A 189 6.82 4.03 -7.46
C ASP A 189 5.85 3.54 -8.53
N ALA A 190 5.62 4.37 -9.53
CA ALA A 190 4.76 4.03 -10.65
C ALA A 190 5.22 4.80 -11.88
N ASN A 191 5.35 4.10 -12.99
CA ASN A 191 5.76 4.73 -14.24
C ASN A 191 5.34 3.88 -15.44
N THR A 192 5.95 4.18 -16.58
CA THR A 192 5.70 3.53 -17.86
C THR A 192 6.99 2.94 -18.44
N CYS A 193 6.83 1.96 -19.31
CA CYS A 193 7.89 1.49 -20.20
C CYS A 193 7.46 1.66 -21.67
N PRO A 194 8.39 1.92 -22.60
CA PRO A 194 8.12 1.99 -24.04
C PRO A 194 7.35 0.76 -24.55
N ALA A 195 6.38 0.98 -25.44
CA ALA A 195 5.47 -0.07 -25.93
C ALA A 195 6.15 -1.16 -26.77
N ASP A 196 7.32 -0.87 -27.32
CA ASP A 196 8.12 -1.77 -28.15
C ASP A 196 8.97 -2.75 -27.33
N MET A 197 9.07 -2.56 -26.01
CA MET A 197 9.69 -3.55 -25.13
C MET A 197 8.87 -4.83 -25.09
N SER A 198 9.56 -5.96 -25.21
CA SER A 198 9.02 -7.28 -24.95
C SER A 198 8.68 -7.48 -23.47
N TYR A 199 7.82 -8.46 -23.18
CA TYR A 199 7.47 -8.82 -21.80
C TYR A 199 8.69 -9.16 -20.94
N GLN A 200 9.71 -9.82 -21.52
CA GLN A 200 10.93 -10.16 -20.81
C GLN A 200 11.75 -8.90 -20.46
N GLU A 201 11.91 -7.97 -21.41
CA GLU A 201 12.62 -6.72 -21.16
C GLU A 201 11.92 -5.87 -20.10
N VAL A 202 10.58 -5.85 -20.08
CA VAL A 202 9.81 -5.18 -19.02
C VAL A 202 10.03 -5.87 -17.67
N THR A 203 10.03 -7.20 -17.64
CA THR A 203 10.28 -7.96 -16.41
C THR A 203 11.67 -7.68 -15.85
N ASP A 204 12.69 -7.65 -16.69
CA ASP A 204 14.08 -7.36 -16.29
C ASP A 204 14.20 -5.91 -15.79
N PHE A 205 13.58 -4.95 -16.48
CA PHE A 205 13.49 -3.56 -16.04
C PHE A 205 12.82 -3.42 -14.66
N LEU A 206 11.74 -4.16 -14.40
CA LEU A 206 11.05 -4.11 -13.11
C LEU A 206 11.88 -4.76 -12.00
N ASN A 207 12.62 -5.83 -12.29
CA ASN A 207 13.56 -6.43 -11.33
C ASN A 207 14.65 -5.44 -10.91
N ASP A 208 15.19 -4.66 -11.85
CA ASP A 208 16.15 -3.59 -11.54
C ASP A 208 15.51 -2.43 -10.77
N THR A 209 14.26 -2.10 -11.09
CA THR A 209 13.51 -1.05 -10.41
C THR A 209 13.26 -1.41 -8.95
N LEU A 210 12.94 -2.68 -8.64
CA LEU A 210 12.82 -3.16 -7.26
C LEU A 210 14.09 -2.88 -6.45
N ARG A 211 15.29 -3.03 -7.06
CA ARG A 211 16.57 -2.72 -6.38
C ARG A 211 16.72 -1.24 -6.05
N LYS A 212 16.23 -0.36 -6.93
CA LYS A 212 16.27 1.09 -6.70
C LYS A 212 15.33 1.48 -5.57
N ILE A 213 14.13 0.90 -5.53
CA ILE A 213 13.16 1.08 -4.45
C ILE A 213 13.72 0.61 -3.10
N THR A 214 14.35 -0.58 -3.05
CA THR A 214 14.96 -1.05 -1.80
C THR A 214 16.23 -0.29 -1.43
N ASN A 215 16.95 0.27 -2.39
CA ASN A 215 18.04 1.22 -2.11
C ASN A 215 17.52 2.52 -1.49
N SER A 216 16.38 3.06 -1.93
CA SER A 216 15.85 4.30 -1.35
C SER A 216 15.30 4.13 0.06
N VAL A 217 14.98 2.90 0.47
CA VAL A 217 14.61 2.57 1.86
C VAL A 217 15.79 2.72 2.83
N VAL A 218 17.01 2.43 2.37
CA VAL A 218 18.20 2.30 3.24
C VAL A 218 19.11 3.53 3.24
N LEU A 219 18.76 4.54 2.45
CA LEU A 219 19.43 5.84 2.35
C LEU A 219 18.68 6.90 3.17
#